data_AF-A0A0G1VXQ2-F1
#
_entry.id   AF-A0A0G1VXQ2-F1
#
_cell.length_a   1.000
_cell.length_b   1.000
_cell.length_c   1.000
_cell.angle_alpha   90.00
_cell.angle_beta   90.00
_cell.angle_gamma   90.00
#
_symmetry.space_group_name_H-M   'P 1'
#
loop_
_entity.id
_entity.type
_entity.pdbx_description
1 polymer ?
#
loop_
_entity_poly.entity_id
_entity_poly.type
_entity_poly.pdbx_seq_one_letter_code
_entity_poly.pdbx_strand_id
1 'polypeptide(L)'
;MQSLKQLFQTKNPVDKNKFVSREFQDYGYRLAAELGDLAHKSLYIKLAKTIDRSILEQCKRFVIDSNADNRGALFMWKLKQLK
;
A
#
# COMPACT_ATOMS: atom_id res chain seq x y z
N MET A 1 27.53 -5.85 -29.98
CA MET A 1 26.08 -5.79 -29.69
C MET A 1 25.76 -6.89 -28.68
N GLN A 2 25.09 -6.57 -27.57
CA GLN A 2 24.73 -7.60 -26.57
C GLN A 2 23.58 -8.48 -27.09
N SER A 3 23.64 -9.78 -26.83
CA SER A 3 22.59 -10.71 -27.22
C SER A 3 21.33 -10.54 -26.34
N LEU A 4 20.14 -10.82 -26.89
CA LEU A 4 18.88 -10.78 -26.12
C LEU A 4 18.96 -11.62 -24.84
N LYS A 5 19.62 -12.78 -24.91
CA LYS A 5 19.89 -13.65 -23.76
C LYS A 5 20.76 -12.96 -22.70
N GLN A 6 21.78 -12.22 -23.11
CA GLN A 6 22.60 -11.44 -22.18
C GLN A 6 21.80 -10.36 -21.48
N LEU A 7 20.90 -9.66 -22.17
CA LEU A 7 20.06 -8.61 -21.56
C LEU A 7 19.15 -9.17 -20.45
N PHE A 8 18.58 -10.35 -20.64
CA PHE A 8 17.79 -11.01 -19.58
C PHE A 8 18.65 -11.49 -18.40
N GLN A 9 19.91 -11.87 -18.64
CA GLN A 9 20.85 -12.23 -17.58
C GLN A 9 21.47 -11.02 -16.87
N THR A 10 21.60 -9.86 -17.55
CA THR A 10 22.13 -8.61 -16.96
C THR A 10 21.06 -7.79 -16.26
N LYS A 11 19.78 -8.17 -16.33
CA LYS A 11 18.80 -7.72 -15.35
C LYS A 11 19.13 -8.37 -14.01
N ASN A 12 20.15 -7.80 -13.35
CA ASN A 12 20.20 -7.76 -11.90
C ASN A 12 18.77 -7.44 -11.44
N PRO A 13 18.18 -8.22 -10.54
CA PRO A 13 16.91 -7.85 -9.95
C PRO A 13 17.16 -6.52 -9.24
N VAL A 14 16.84 -5.44 -9.96
CA VAL A 14 16.94 -4.05 -9.54
C VAL A 14 16.45 -4.02 -8.12
N ASP A 15 17.37 -3.72 -7.20
CA ASP A 15 17.24 -3.82 -5.75
C ASP A 15 15.82 -4.16 -5.34
N LYS A 16 15.51 -5.45 -5.16
CA LYS A 16 14.26 -5.87 -4.52
C LYS A 16 14.21 -5.06 -3.24
N ASN A 17 13.34 -4.06 -3.25
CA ASN A 17 13.27 -3.00 -2.25
C ASN A 17 13.47 -3.67 -0.88
N LYS A 18 14.63 -3.46 -0.23
CA LYS A 18 15.17 -4.40 0.79
C LYS A 18 14.18 -4.70 1.94
N PHE A 19 13.21 -3.80 2.11
CA PHE A 19 12.20 -3.82 3.16
C PHE A 19 10.80 -4.26 2.70
N VAL A 20 10.54 -4.42 1.40
CA VAL A 20 9.25 -4.84 0.83
C VAL A 20 9.41 -6.21 0.18
N SER A 21 9.11 -7.22 0.97
CA SER A 21 9.19 -8.65 0.60
C SER A 21 7.84 -9.26 0.24
N ARG A 22 6.73 -8.62 0.65
CA ARG A 22 5.36 -9.10 0.48
C ARG A 22 4.46 -8.01 -0.10
N GLU A 23 3.46 -8.42 -0.88
CA GLU A 23 2.50 -7.49 -1.51
C GLU A 23 1.79 -6.60 -0.49
N PHE A 24 1.33 -7.17 0.64
CA PHE A 24 0.65 -6.38 1.68
C PHE A 24 1.54 -5.28 2.31
N GLN A 25 2.88 -5.42 2.25
CA GLN A 25 3.81 -4.39 2.73
C GLN A 25 3.84 -3.20 1.77
N ASP A 26 3.90 -3.48 0.45
CA ASP A 26 3.83 -2.45 -0.59
C ASP A 26 2.47 -1.74 -0.52
N TYR A 27 1.38 -2.51 -0.45
CA TYR A 27 0.05 -1.94 -0.39
C TYR A 27 -0.18 -1.09 0.85
N GLY A 28 0.15 -1.60 2.05
CA GLY A 28 -0.03 -0.82 3.27
C GLY A 28 0.78 0.47 3.26
N TYR A 29 1.98 0.46 2.67
CA TYR A 29 2.77 1.68 2.49
C TYR A 29 2.11 2.67 1.52
N ARG A 30 1.66 2.19 0.35
CA ARG A 30 0.96 3.04 -0.64
C ARG A 30 -0.33 3.61 -0.07
N LEU A 31 -1.10 2.81 0.66
CA LEU A 31 -2.32 3.25 1.32
C LEU A 31 -2.02 4.38 2.32
N ALA A 32 -0.99 4.23 3.14
CA ALA A 32 -0.55 5.29 4.05
C ALA A 32 -0.13 6.56 3.30
N ALA A 33 0.57 6.42 2.17
CA ALA A 33 0.99 7.53 1.32
C ALA A 33 -0.22 8.27 0.71
N GLU A 34 -1.18 7.53 0.15
CA GLU A 34 -2.40 8.07 -0.47
C GLU A 34 -3.26 8.83 0.55
N LEU A 35 -3.33 8.33 1.78
CA LEU A 35 -4.05 8.99 2.89
C LEU A 35 -3.27 10.15 3.50
N GLY A 36 -2.01 10.37 3.12
CA GLY A 36 -1.14 11.39 3.71
C GLY A 36 -0.70 11.08 5.14
N ASP A 37 -0.74 9.80 5.54
CA ASP A 37 -0.51 9.33 6.91
C ASP A 37 0.68 8.35 7.00
N LEU A 38 1.80 8.72 6.38
CA LEU A 38 3.03 7.92 6.36
C LEU A 38 3.64 7.70 7.76
N ALA A 39 3.33 8.56 8.73
CA ALA A 39 3.74 8.41 10.12
C ALA A 39 3.23 7.08 10.71
N HIS A 40 2.03 6.65 10.29
CA HIS A 40 1.40 5.41 10.74
C HIS A 40 1.49 4.27 9.71
N LYS A 41 2.44 4.30 8.75
CA LYS A 41 2.60 3.25 7.73
C LYS A 41 2.58 1.81 8.27
N SER A 42 3.18 1.57 9.43
CA SER A 42 3.21 0.24 10.08
C SER A 42 1.82 -0.27 10.46
N LEU A 43 0.89 0.64 10.79
CA LEU A 43 -0.51 0.32 11.06
C LEU A 43 -1.22 -0.12 9.78
N TYR A 44 -1.09 0.65 8.69
CA TYR A 44 -1.69 0.29 7.40
C TYR A 44 -1.13 -1.01 6.83
N ILE A 45 0.17 -1.28 6.98
CA ILE A 45 0.77 -2.58 6.62
C ILE A 45 0.17 -3.72 7.45
N LYS A 46 -0.07 -3.50 8.75
CA LYS A 46 -0.73 -4.50 9.60
C LYS A 46 -2.17 -4.75 9.13
N LEU A 47 -2.93 -3.70 8.81
CA LEU A 47 -4.29 -3.83 8.29
C LEU A 47 -4.32 -4.58 6.96
N ALA A 48 -3.42 -4.24 6.03
CA ALA A 48 -3.26 -4.93 4.75
C ALA A 48 -2.92 -6.43 4.91
N LYS A 49 -2.27 -6.81 6.01
CA LYS A 49 -1.94 -8.21 6.31
C LYS A 49 -3.14 -8.99 6.87
N THR A 50 -4.04 -8.34 7.60
CA THR A 50 -5.07 -9.02 8.40
C THR A 50 -6.50 -8.83 7.89
N ILE A 51 -6.76 -7.81 7.08
CA ILE A 51 -8.08 -7.47 6.56
C ILE A 51 -8.11 -7.74 5.06
N ASP A 52 -9.24 -8.24 4.58
CA ASP A 52 -9.44 -8.48 3.16
C ASP A 52 -9.25 -7.19 2.33
N ARG A 53 -8.53 -7.33 1.21
CA ARG A 53 -8.17 -6.21 0.34
C ARG A 53 -9.41 -5.47 -0.19
N SER A 54 -10.51 -6.18 -0.44
CA SER A 54 -11.74 -5.57 -0.93
C SER A 54 -12.33 -4.56 0.06
N ILE A 55 -12.24 -4.83 1.36
CA ILE A 55 -12.74 -3.92 2.41
C ILE A 55 -11.87 -2.67 2.49
N LEU A 56 -10.54 -2.84 2.43
CA LEU A 56 -9.59 -1.74 2.47
C LEU A 56 -9.74 -0.83 1.25
N GLU A 57 -9.91 -1.39 0.05
CA GLU A 57 -10.16 -0.62 -1.18
C GLU A 57 -11.49 0.14 -1.13
N GLN A 58 -12.55 -0.45 -0.57
CA GLN A 58 -13.82 0.26 -0.37
C GLN A 58 -13.68 1.46 0.57
N CYS A 59 -12.97 1.29 1.70
CA CYS A 59 -12.67 2.39 2.61
C CYS A 59 -11.82 3.46 1.93
N LYS A 60 -10.80 3.05 1.18
CA LYS A 60 -9.89 3.94 0.48
C LYS A 60 -10.63 4.82 -0.53
N ARG A 61 -11.47 4.23 -1.38
CA ARG A 61 -12.28 4.95 -2.36
C ARG A 61 -13.15 6.01 -1.70
N PHE A 62 -13.81 5.66 -0.60
CA PHE A 62 -14.63 6.60 0.17
C PHE A 62 -13.84 7.81 0.69
N VAL A 63 -12.59 7.60 1.09
CA VAL A 63 -11.76 8.66 1.71
C VAL A 63 -11.03 9.51 0.67
N ILE A 64 -10.59 8.94 -0.45
CA ILE A 64 -9.84 9.67 -1.48
C ILE A 64 -10.68 10.82 -2.06
N ASP A 65 -11.97 10.60 -2.26
CA ASP A 65 -12.89 11.60 -2.78
C ASP A 65 -13.39 12.59 -1.71
N SER A 66 -12.94 12.45 -0.46
CA SER A 66 -13.35 13.33 0.64
C SER A 66 -12.42 14.53 0.81
N ASN A 67 -12.99 15.68 1.18
CA ASN A 67 -12.25 16.88 1.60
C ASN A 67 -11.93 16.88 3.11
N ALA A 68 -11.80 15.71 3.73
CA ALA A 68 -11.56 15.62 5.16
C ALA A 68 -10.14 16.10 5.53
N ASP A 69 -10.05 16.92 6.58
CA ASP A 69 -8.76 17.41 7.08
C ASP A 69 -7.83 16.27 7.52
N ASN A 70 -8.41 15.21 8.09
CA ASN A 70 -7.69 14.00 8.49
C ASN A 70 -8.26 12.75 7.80
N ARG A 71 -7.72 12.46 6.62
CA ARG A 71 -8.08 11.29 5.81
C ARG A 71 -7.75 9.96 6.52
N GLY A 72 -6.66 9.88 7.29
CA GLY A 72 -6.32 8.68 8.06
C GLY A 72 -7.38 8.36 9.13
N ALA A 73 -7.85 9.35 9.86
CA ALA A 73 -8.92 9.18 10.85
C ALA A 73 -10.26 8.79 10.19
N LEU A 74 -10.61 9.42 9.06
CA LEU A 74 -11.82 9.07 8.32
C LEU A 74 -11.76 7.62 7.79
N PHE A 75 -10.59 7.19 7.31
CA PHE A 75 -10.35 5.81 6.90
C PHE A 75 -10.59 4.84 8.03
N MET A 76 -10.04 5.10 9.22
CA MET A 76 -10.24 4.25 10.39
C MET A 76 -11.70 4.19 10.83
N TRP A 77 -12.39 5.34 10.80
CA TRP A 77 -13.81 5.40 11.10
C TRP A 77 -14.63 4.55 10.11
N LYS A 78 -14.36 4.67 8.80
CA LYS A 78 -15.07 3.91 7.76
C LYS A 78 -14.78 2.41 7.88
N LEU A 79 -13.54 2.04 8.16
CA LEU A 79 -13.13 0.65 8.37
C LEU A 79 -13.89 -0.01 9.53
N LYS A 80 -14.17 0.75 10.60
CA LYS A 80 -14.99 0.29 11.74
C LYS A 80 -16.47 0.08 11.36
N GLN A 81 -16.98 0.72 10.32
CA GLN A 81 -18.38 0.55 9.87
C GLN A 81 -18.57 -0.69 9.00
N LEU A 82 -17.53 -1.13 8.30
CA LEU A 82 -17.58 -2.27 7.38
C LEU A 82 -17.15 -3.59 8.03
N LYS A 83 -16.64 -3.53 9.27
CA LYS A 83 -16.18 -4.67 10.06
C LYS A 83 -17.11 -4.89 11.23
#